data_AF-A0A1W9X6E3-F1
#
_entry.id   AF-A0A1W9X6E3-F1
#
_cell.length_a   1.000
_cell.length_b   1.000
_cell.length_c   1.000
_cell.angle_alpha   90.00
_cell.angle_beta   90.00
_cell.angle_gamma   90.00
#
_symmetry.space_group_name_H-M   'P 1'
#
loop_
_entity.id
_entity.type
_entity.pdbx_description
1 polymer ?
#
loop_
_entity_poly.entity_id
_entity_poly.type
_entity_poly.pdbx_seq_one_letter_code
_entity_poly.pdbx_strand_id
1 'polypeptide(L)' 'MKSIRLTKHALEQCVERGTDKTEISEAIIVGSIEQAKPDRLLYRANFQYNKYWQGNIPN' A
#
# COMPACT_ATOMS: atom_id res chain seq x y z
N MET A 1 2.30 5.38 -16.61
CA MET A 1 1.30 5.35 -15.51
C MET A 1 0.81 6.75 -15.24
N LYS A 2 -0.48 6.93 -14.89
CA LYS A 2 -1.00 8.23 -14.46
C LYS A 2 -0.42 8.59 -13.09
N SER A 3 -0.27 9.89 -12.81
CA SER A 3 0.22 10.36 -11.52
C SER A 3 -0.78 10.01 -10.40
N ILE A 4 -0.32 9.27 -9.40
CA ILE A 4 -1.11 8.92 -8.22
C ILE A 4 -1.13 10.12 -7.28
N ARG A 5 -2.33 10.63 -7.00
CA ARG A 5 -2.55 11.74 -6.07
C ARG A 5 -3.42 11.28 -4.92
N LEU A 6 -2.91 11.45 -3.71
CA LEU A 6 -3.65 11.19 -2.47
C LEU A 6 -4.30 12.49 -2.01
N THR A 7 -5.53 12.39 -1.52
CA THR A 7 -6.18 13.51 -0.83
C THR A 7 -5.51 13.73 0.53
N LYS A 8 -5.71 14.92 1.12
CA LYS A 8 -5.20 15.21 2.47
C LYS A 8 -5.68 14.18 3.50
N HIS A 9 -6.96 13.84 3.49
CA HIS A 9 -7.52 12.82 4.37
C HIS A 9 -6.86 11.45 4.15
N ALA A 10 -6.64 11.04 2.90
CA ALA A 10 -5.95 9.78 2.62
C ALA A 10 -4.53 9.78 3.18
N LEU A 11 -3.79 10.89 3.06
CA LEU A 11 -2.44 11.03 3.63
C LEU A 11 -2.43 10.93 5.16
N GLU A 12 -3.36 11.60 5.84
CA GLU A 12 -3.51 11.51 7.31
C GLU A 12 -3.79 10.06 7.74
N GLN A 13 -4.68 9.38 7.01
CA GLN A 13 -5.02 7.98 7.21
C GLN A 13 -3.84 7.02 6.95
N CYS A 14 -2.84 7.40 6.14
CA CYS A 14 -1.61 6.62 5.94
C CYS A 14 -0.77 6.64 7.22
N VAL A 15 -0.54 7.84 7.75
CA VAL A 15 0.27 8.05 8.96
C VAL A 15 -0.34 7.33 10.16
N GLU A 16 -1.66 7.43 10.35
CA GLU A 16 -2.37 6.74 11.45
C GLU A 16 -2.26 5.21 11.37
N ARG A 17 -2.12 4.64 10.16
CA ARG A 17 -2.01 3.19 9.94
C ARG A 17 -0.57 2.71 9.82
N GLY A 18 0.40 3.60 9.94
CA GLY A 18 1.82 3.27 9.79
C GLY A 18 2.18 2.84 8.36
N THR A 19 1.53 3.41 7.35
CA THR A 19 1.87 3.21 5.93
C THR A 19 2.28 4.54 5.28
N ASP A 20 2.90 4.48 4.11
CA ASP A 20 3.33 5.67 3.38
C ASP A 20 2.84 5.70 1.91
N LYS A 21 3.13 6.82 1.25
CA LYS A 21 2.75 7.02 -0.16
C LYS A 21 3.47 6.03 -1.10
N THR A 22 4.67 5.60 -0.76
CA THR A 22 5.47 4.67 -1.57
C THR A 22 4.83 3.30 -1.56
N GLU A 23 4.52 2.76 -0.38
CA GLU A 23 3.81 1.49 -0.21
C GLU A 23 2.44 1.51 -0.89
N ILE A 24 1.68 2.60 -0.74
CA ILE A 24 0.38 2.72 -1.41
C ILE A 24 0.55 2.78 -2.93
N SER A 25 1.54 3.53 -3.41
CA SER A 25 1.80 3.61 -4.85
C SER A 25 2.14 2.22 -5.36
N GLU A 26 3.06 1.52 -4.70
CA GLU A 26 3.45 0.15 -5.02
C GLU A 26 2.25 -0.80 -5.01
N ALA A 27 1.37 -0.73 -4.01
CA ALA A 27 0.14 -1.52 -3.98
C ALA A 27 -0.76 -1.26 -5.20
N ILE A 28 -0.79 -0.03 -5.71
CA ILE A 28 -1.52 0.32 -6.94
C ILE A 28 -0.81 -0.20 -8.20
N ILE A 29 0.53 -0.30 -8.19
CA ILE A 29 1.34 -0.75 -9.33
C ILE A 29 1.35 -2.29 -9.44
N VAL A 30 1.69 -2.98 -8.34
CA VAL A 30 2.00 -4.41 -8.31
C VAL A 30 0.98 -5.24 -7.55
N GLY A 31 0.11 -4.60 -6.77
CA GLY A 31 -0.87 -5.29 -5.95
C GLY A 31 -1.99 -5.94 -6.77
N SER A 32 -2.76 -6.80 -6.13
CA SER A 32 -3.96 -7.39 -6.71
C SER A 32 -5.08 -6.35 -6.77
N ILE A 33 -5.82 -6.38 -7.87
CA ILE A 33 -6.97 -5.49 -8.10
C ILE A 33 -8.25 -6.29 -7.91
N GLU A 34 -9.13 -5.80 -7.03
CA GLU A 34 -10.44 -6.39 -6.77
C GLU A 34 -11.53 -5.35 -7.03
N GLN A 35 -12.68 -5.77 -7.56
CA GLN A 35 -13.82 -4.88 -7.73
C GLN A 35 -14.56 -4.73 -6.40
N ALA A 36 -14.49 -3.55 -5.78
CA ALA A 36 -15.13 -3.30 -4.49
C ALA A 36 -16.58 -2.82 -4.65
N LYS A 37 -16.84 -1.96 -5.64
CA LYS A 37 -18.16 -1.45 -6.05
C LYS A 37 -18.15 -1.21 -7.57
N PRO A 38 -19.30 -1.01 -8.24
CA PRO A 38 -19.34 -0.79 -9.69
C PRO A 38 -18.33 0.25 -10.20
N ASP A 39 -18.14 1.35 -9.46
CA ASP A 39 -17.21 2.43 -9.81
C ASP A 39 -15.98 2.52 -8.88
N ARG A 40 -15.67 1.48 -8.11
CA ARG A 40 -14.50 1.47 -7.21
C ARG A 40 -13.71 0.17 -7.30
N LEU A 41 -12.42 0.35 -7.54
CA LEU A 41 -11.41 -0.71 -7.46
C LEU A 41 -10.69 -0.63 -6.12
N LEU A 42 -10.45 -1.79 -5.54
CA LEU A 42 -9.58 -1.98 -4.40
C LEU A 42 -8.23 -2.51 -4.91
N TYR A 43 -7.16 -1.84 -4.52
CA TYR A 43 -5.80 -2.32 -4.74
C TYR A 43 -5.27 -2.82 -3.40
N ARG A 44 -4.75 -4.05 -3.39
CA ARG A 44 -4.22 -4.68 -2.17
C ARG A 44 -2.85 -5.26 -2.48
N ALA A 45 -1.88 -4.92 -1.65
CA ALA A 45 -0.60 -5.59 -1.58
C ALA A 45 -0.29 -5.94 -0.13
N ASN A 46 0.34 -7.09 0.08
CA ASN A 46 0.83 -7.50 1.38
C ASN A 46 2.31 -7.14 1.43
N PHE A 47 2.66 -6.18 2.28
CA PHE A 47 4.05 -5.82 2.54
C PHE A 47 4.57 -6.61 3.73
N GLN A 48 5.82 -7.04 3.66
CA GLN A 48 6.48 -7.63 4.82
C GLN A 48 6.83 -6.51 5.80
N TYR A 49 6.07 -6.41 6.90
CA TYR A 49 6.39 -5.49 7.97
C TYR A 49 7.72 -5.89 8.61
N ASN A 50 8.67 -4.96 8.65
CA ASN A 50 9.93 -5.07 9.37
C ASN A 50 10.94 -6.14 8.92
N LYS A 51 10.83 -6.82 7.76
CA LYS A 51 11.84 -7.80 7.24
C LYS A 51 12.36 -8.90 8.20
N TYR A 52 11.89 -8.98 9.45
CA TYR A 52 12.33 -9.97 10.45
C TYR A 52 11.26 -11.04 10.61
N TRP A 53 10.97 -11.79 9.56
CA TRP A 53 10.27 -13.06 9.75
C TRP A 53 11.33 -14.11 10.10
N GLN A 54 11.34 -14.54 11.37
CA GLN A 54 12.25 -15.54 11.94
C GLN A 54 13.70 -15.11 12.25
N GLY A 55 13.98 -13.82 12.43
CA GLY A 55 15.23 -13.35 13.04
C GLY A 55 16.54 -13.59 12.26
N ASN A 56 16.49 -14.08 11.02
CA ASN A 56 17.69 -14.23 10.21
C ASN A 56 18.03 -12.93 9.49
N ILE A 57 19.01 -12.22 10.04
CA ILE A 57 19.77 -11.21 9.32
C ILE A 57 20.63 -11.98 8.31
N PRO A 58 20.49 -11.77 6.99
CA PRO A 58 21.43 -12.37 6.05
C PRO A 58 22.81 -11.74 6.30
N ASN A 59 23.78 -12.61 6.61
CA ASN A 59 25.21 -12.31 6.67
C ASN A 59 25.72 -11.76 5.33
#